data_AF-A0A493U3J7-F1
#
_entry.id   AF-A0A493U3J7-F1
#
_cell.length_a   1.000
_cell.length_b   1.000
_cell.length_c   1.000
_cell.angle_alpha   90.00
_cell.angle_beta   90.00
_cell.angle_gamma   90.00
#
_symmetry.space_group_name_H-M   'P 1'
#
loop_
_entity.id
_entity.type
_entity.pdbx_description
1 polymer ?
#
loop_
_entity_poly.entity_id
_entity_poly.type
_entity_poly.pdbx_seq_one_letter_code
_entity_poly.pdbx_strand_id
1 'polypeptide(L)' 'MSCPESQKTGKNAGSPPKQVIFKKSSRDKALTIYLGKRDFVDNMGTVEPVDGVVLIDPTMLKGKQVSNSFFKKKKKSFIF' A
#
# COMPACT_ATOMS: atom_id res chain seq x y z
N MET A 1 -0.08 24.91 -38.52
CA MET A 1 0.81 25.15 -37.36
C MET A 1 1.30 23.78 -36.90
N SER A 2 2.41 23.35 -37.47
CA SER A 2 3.03 22.04 -37.28
C SER A 2 4.04 22.13 -36.13
N CYS A 3 3.83 21.37 -35.06
CA CYS A 3 4.85 21.18 -34.03
C CYS A 3 5.91 20.20 -34.57
N PRO A 4 7.21 20.52 -34.44
CA PRO A 4 8.28 19.69 -35.00
C PRO A 4 8.60 18.48 -34.12
N GLU A 5 9.08 17.43 -34.77
CA GLU A 5 9.53 16.16 -34.18
C GLU A 5 11.01 16.20 -33.75
N SER A 6 11.33 15.32 -32.80
CA SER A 6 12.66 14.82 -32.39
C SER A 6 13.54 15.67 -31.46
N GLN A 7 13.81 15.09 -30.29
CA GLN A 7 15.19 14.78 -29.87
C GLN A 7 15.20 13.58 -28.91
N LYS A 8 15.73 12.45 -29.41
CA LYS A 8 16.11 11.26 -28.64
C LYS A 8 17.55 11.44 -28.19
N THR A 9 17.80 11.55 -26.89
CA THR A 9 19.16 11.52 -26.31
C THR A 9 19.17 10.59 -25.09
N GLY A 10 20.16 9.70 -25.04
CA GLY A 10 20.17 8.54 -24.17
C GLY A 10 20.89 8.69 -22.82
N LYS A 11 20.56 7.72 -21.96
CA LYS A 11 21.28 7.16 -20.79
C LYS A 11 21.26 7.92 -19.44
N ASN A 12 20.37 7.41 -18.59
CA ASN A 12 20.56 6.95 -17.19
C ASN A 12 20.71 7.97 -16.04
N ALA A 13 19.58 8.29 -15.41
CA ALA A 13 19.40 8.25 -13.94
C ALA A 13 17.91 8.01 -13.68
N GLY A 14 17.59 6.90 -13.00
CA GLY A 14 16.23 6.39 -12.89
C GLY A 14 15.26 7.43 -12.32
N SER A 15 14.10 7.58 -12.96
CA SER A 15 12.96 8.24 -12.32
C SER A 15 12.83 7.70 -10.89
N PRO A 16 12.61 8.55 -9.87
CA PRO A 16 12.43 8.06 -8.51
C PRO A 16 11.40 6.92 -8.54
N PRO A 17 11.66 5.79 -7.87
CA PRO A 17 10.79 4.63 -7.94
C PRO A 17 9.37 5.11 -7.64
N LYS A 18 8.46 4.94 -8.60
CA LYS A 18 7.08 5.40 -8.49
C LYS A 18 6.49 4.75 -7.23
N GLN A 19 6.33 5.53 -6.18
CA GLN A 19 5.83 5.04 -4.90
C GLN A 19 4.35 4.72 -5.06
N VAL A 20 4.02 3.43 -5.11
CA VAL A 20 2.65 2.94 -5.22
C VAL A 20 2.08 2.82 -3.82
N ILE A 21 0.97 3.51 -3.55
CA ILE A 21 0.21 3.37 -2.30
C ILE A 21 -1.02 2.50 -2.57
N PHE A 22 -1.23 1.51 -1.72
CA PHE A 22 -2.38 0.63 -1.77
C PHE A 22 -3.42 1.10 -0.76
N LYS A 23 -4.63 1.38 -1.23
CA LYS A 23 -5.75 1.82 -0.39
C LYS A 23 -6.82 0.73 -0.37
N LYS A 24 -7.34 0.43 0.82
CA LYS A 24 -8.53 -0.41 0.99
C LYS A 24 -9.50 0.28 1.94
N SER A 25 -10.74 0.48 1.49
CA SER A 25 -11.82 1.05 2.32
C SER A 25 -12.86 -0.01 2.64
N SER A 26 -13.43 0.07 3.84
CA SER A 26 -14.60 -0.70 4.21
C SER A 26 -15.81 -0.33 3.33
N ARG A 27 -16.81 -1.22 3.26
CA ARG A 27 -18.02 -1.02 2.46
C ARG A 27 -18.79 0.23 2.87
N ASP A 28 -18.86 0.47 4.17
CA ASP A 28 -19.49 1.64 4.79
C ASP A 28 -18.58 2.89 4.81
N LYS A 29 -17.35 2.77 4.30
CA LYS A 29 -16.31 3.82 4.28
C LYS A 29 -15.88 4.34 5.65
N ALA A 30 -16.32 3.69 6.73
CA ALA A 30 -15.95 4.02 8.11
C ALA A 30 -14.47 3.73 8.42
N LEU A 31 -13.85 2.80 7.70
CA LEU A 31 -12.44 2.42 7.87
C LEU A 31 -11.74 2.48 6.52
N THR A 32 -10.58 3.11 6.48
CA THR A 32 -9.72 3.11 5.30
C THR A 32 -8.27 2.88 5.69
N ILE A 33 -7.64 1.90 5.06
CA ILE A 33 -6.24 1.53 5.30
C ILE A 33 -5.41 1.94 4.09
N TYR A 34 -4.29 2.60 4.35
CA TYR A 34 -3.25 2.93 3.38
C TYR A 34 -1.99 2.14 3.70
N LEU A 35 -1.50 1.37 2.74
CA LEU A 35 -0.31 0.53 2.86
C LEU A 35 0.70 0.89 1.78
N GLY A 36 1.99 0.90 2.13
CA GLY A 36 3.06 1.05 1.14
C GLY A 36 3.32 -0.21 0.31
N LYS A 37 2.98 -1.40 0.84
CA LYS A 37 3.21 -2.70 0.20
C LYS A 37 2.07 -3.67 0.49
N ARG A 38 1.87 -4.67 -0.37
CA ARG A 38 0.90 -5.78 -0.18
C ARG A 38 1.54 -7.13 0.13
N ASP A 39 2.75 -7.32 -0.33
CA ASP A 39 3.52 -8.53 -0.12
C ASP A 39 4.57 -8.23 0.95
N PHE A 40 4.43 -8.83 2.13
CA PHE A 40 5.43 -8.76 3.19
C PHE A 40 6.25 -10.04 3.21
N VAL A 41 7.57 -9.89 3.23
CA VAL A 41 8.51 -11.01 3.24
C VAL A 41 8.68 -11.51 4.67
N ASP A 42 8.53 -12.81 4.83
CA ASP A 42 8.88 -13.51 6.06
C ASP A 42 10.35 -13.92 6.01
N ASN A 43 11.18 -13.29 6.83
CA ASN A 43 12.56 -13.71 7.04
C ASN A 43 12.54 -14.75 8.18
N MET A 44 13.47 -15.72 8.16
CA MET A 44 13.48 -16.83 9.13
C MET A 44 13.54 -16.31 10.58
N GLY A 45 12.38 -16.18 11.22
CA GLY A 45 12.20 -15.67 12.58
C GLY A 45 11.60 -14.27 12.72
N THR A 46 11.45 -13.48 11.65
CA THR A 46 10.89 -12.11 11.73
C THR A 46 10.21 -11.71 10.42
N VAL A 47 9.01 -11.14 10.52
CA VAL A 47 8.27 -10.59 9.37
C VAL A 47 8.64 -9.12 9.20
N GLU A 48 8.78 -8.66 7.95
CA GLU A 48 8.96 -7.23 7.66
C GLU A 48 7.85 -6.41 8.32
N PRO A 49 8.18 -5.35 9.09
CA PRO A 49 7.18 -4.52 9.74
C PRO A 49 6.30 -3.83 8.68
N VAL A 50 5.04 -3.63 9.05
CA VAL A 50 4.06 -3.00 8.18
C VAL A 50 3.97 -1.52 8.51
N ASP A 51 4.44 -0.70 7.57
CA ASP A 51 4.18 0.74 7.63
C ASP A 51 2.90 1.07 6.86
N GLY A 52 1.91 1.57 7.61
CA GLY A 52 0.60 1.92 7.08
C GLY A 52 -0.16 2.88 7.98
N VAL A 53 -1.18 3.52 7.41
CA VAL A 53 -2.04 4.49 8.12
C VAL A 53 -3.48 4.01 8.06
N VAL A 54 -4.18 4.05 9.19
CA VAL A 54 -5.61 3.72 9.27
C VAL A 54 -6.38 5.00 9.54
N LEU A 55 -7.26 5.37 8.62
CA LEU A 55 -8.25 6.41 8.80
C LEU A 55 -9.53 5.77 9.32
N ILE A 56 -10.06 6.34 10.41
CA ILE A 56 -11.27 5.82 11.05
C ILE A 56 -12.27 6.95 11.29
N ASP A 57 -13.52 6.70 10.92
CA ASP A 57 -14.64 7.54 11.30
C ASP A 57 -15.06 7.24 12.76
N PRO A 58 -14.86 8.19 13.70
CA PRO A 58 -15.17 7.97 15.12
C PRO A 58 -16.67 7.74 15.39
N THR A 59 -17.54 8.21 14.49
CA THR A 59 -18.99 8.10 14.64
C THR A 59 -19.47 6.66 14.52
N MET A 60 -18.77 5.86 13.71
CA MET A 60 -19.08 4.47 13.40
C MET A 60 -18.39 3.47 14.34
N LEU A 61 -17.43 3.94 15.15
CA LEU A 61 -16.65 3.14 16.08
C LEU A 61 -17.28 2.92 17.46
N LYS A 62 -18.39 3.59 17.79
CA LYS A 62 -18.98 3.53 19.14
C LYS A 62 -19.29 2.08 19.54
N GLY A 63 -18.40 1.49 20.35
CA GLY A 63 -18.49 0.11 20.87
C GLY A 63 -17.89 -0.99 19.98
N LYS A 64 -17.14 -0.67 18.91
CA LYS A 64 -16.54 -1.66 18.01
C LYS A 64 -15.01 -1.61 18.06
N GLN A 65 -14.37 -2.79 18.08
CA GLN A 65 -12.92 -2.91 17.96
C GLN A 65 -12.51 -3.06 16.49
N VAL A 66 -11.44 -2.39 16.11
CA VAL A 66 -10.81 -2.54 14.79
C VAL A 66 -9.75 -3.62 14.90
N SER A 67 -9.84 -4.66 14.07
CA SER A 67 -8.81 -5.70 13.97
C SER A 67 -8.23 -5.73 12.56
N ASN A 68 -6.89 -5.77 12.49
CA ASN A 68 -6.18 -6.06 11.25
C ASN A 68 -5.85 -7.55 11.25
N SER A 69 -6.22 -8.26 10.18
CA SER A 69 -5.93 -9.69 10.05
C SER A 69 -4.79 -9.91 9.08
N PHE A 70 -3.79 -10.67 9.53
CA PHE A 70 -2.69 -11.13 8.70
C PHE A 70 -2.94 -12.56 8.24
N PHE A 71 -2.85 -12.79 6.93
CA PHE A 71 -2.91 -14.13 6.36
C PHE A 71 -1.57 -14.50 5.73
N LYS A 72 -0.95 -15.59 6.19
CA LYS A 72 0.34 -16.07 5.71
C LYS A 72 0.16 -17.23 4.73
N LYS A 73 0.64 -17.07 3.49
CA LYS A 73 0.64 -18.12 2.45
C LYS A 73 2.05 -18.37 1.94
N LYS A 74 2.59 -19.57 2.22
CA LYS A 74 3.80 -20.15 1.60
C LYS A 74 5.07 -19.26 1.56
N LYS A 75 5.19 -18.24 2.44
CA LYS A 75 6.25 -17.20 2.61
C LYS A 75 5.82 -15.76 2.35
N LYS A 76 4.58 -15.50 1.93
CA LYS A 76 4.02 -14.14 1.80
C LYS A 76 2.94 -13.90 2.85
N SER A 77 3.03 -12.78 3.56
CA SER A 77 1.96 -12.30 4.44
C SER A 77 1.13 -11.24 3.71
N PHE A 78 -0.20 -11.43 3.73
CA PHE A 78 -1.19 -10.52 3.17
C PHE A 78 -1.99 -9.87 4.29
N ILE A 79 -2.32 -8.59 4.11
CA ILE A 79 -3.15 -7.81 5.03
C ILE A 79 -4.52 -7.64 4.39
N PHE A 80 -5.57 -8.04 5.09
CA PHE A 80 -6.96 -7.85 4.67
C PHE A 80 -7.68 -6.86 5.57
#